data_AF-A0A7Z9BXE6-F1
#
_entry.id   AF-A0A7Z9BXE6-F1
#
_cell.length_a   1.000
_cell.length_b   1.000
_cell.length_c   1.000
_cell.angle_alpha   90.00
_cell.angle_beta   90.00
_cell.angle_gamma   90.00
#
_symmetry.space_group_name_H-M   'P 1'
#
loop_
_entity.id
_entity.type
_entity.pdbx_description
1 polymer ?
#
loop_
_entity_poly.entity_id
_entity_poly.type
_entity_poly.pdbx_seq_one_letter_code
_entity_poly.pdbx_strand_id
1 'polypeptide(L)' 'MGWKASGNRIKRGLYRTFDGFVVNADLNGAANILRKVSGRLGISLDQLSRRSLAIVARIKLN' A
#
# COMPACT_ATOMS: atom_id res chain seq x y z
N MET A 1 -19.43 -5.59 -17.13
CA MET A 1 -18.64 -4.53 -16.46
C MET A 1 -17.29 -5.10 -16.12
N GLY A 2 -16.21 -4.51 -16.64
CA GLY A 2 -14.84 -5.05 -16.53
C GLY A 2 -14.14 -4.67 -15.23
N TRP A 3 -12.98 -5.29 -14.99
CA TRP A 3 -12.08 -4.93 -13.90
C TRP A 3 -11.56 -3.49 -14.08
N LYS A 4 -11.69 -2.65 -13.04
CA LYS A 4 -11.17 -1.28 -13.02
C LYS A 4 -9.88 -1.24 -12.22
N ALA A 5 -8.80 -0.80 -12.85
CA ALA A 5 -7.52 -0.59 -12.18
C ALA A 5 -7.62 0.54 -11.13
N SER A 6 -6.90 0.40 -10.02
CA SER A 6 -6.79 1.43 -8.97
C SER A 6 -5.82 2.57 -9.31
N GLY A 7 -5.34 2.65 -10.54
CA GLY A 7 -4.27 3.55 -10.98
C GLY A 7 -3.39 2.91 -12.06
N ASN A 8 -2.34 3.64 -12.46
CA ASN A 8 -1.48 3.32 -13.61
C ASN A 8 0.00 3.24 -13.20
N ARG A 9 0.72 2.25 -13.73
CA ARG A 9 2.18 2.18 -13.57
C ARG A 9 2.85 3.15 -14.54
N ILE A 10 3.65 4.08 -14.04
CA ILE A 10 4.38 5.05 -14.88
C ILE A 10 5.65 4.40 -15.43
N LYS A 11 6.46 3.81 -14.53
CA LYS A 11 7.73 3.13 -14.86
C LYS A 11 8.03 2.05 -13.81
N ARG A 12 9.13 1.29 -13.97
CA ARG A 12 9.56 0.33 -12.95
C ARG A 12 9.81 1.06 -11.62
N GLY A 13 9.23 0.52 -10.54
CA GLY A 13 9.30 1.13 -9.21
C GLY A 13 8.38 2.33 -8.98
N LEU A 14 7.62 2.82 -9.98
CA LEU A 14 6.78 4.01 -9.84
C LEU A 14 5.34 3.77 -10.31
N TYR A 15 4.39 4.00 -9.41
CA TYR A 15 2.96 3.83 -9.63
C TYR A 15 2.21 5.11 -9.29
N ARG A 16 1.24 5.50 -10.13
CA ARG A 16 0.33 6.60 -9.88
C ARG A 16 -1.05 6.05 -9.53
N THR A 17 -1.55 6.37 -8.35
CA THR A 17 -2.90 6.00 -7.93
C THR A 17 -3.94 6.78 -8.72
N PHE A 18 -5.19 6.32 -8.69
CA PHE A 18 -6.31 7.06 -9.28
C PHE A 18 -6.44 8.49 -8.72
N ASP A 19 -6.15 8.68 -7.43
CA ASP A 19 -6.20 9.99 -6.76
C ASP A 19 -4.99 10.89 -7.07
N GLY A 20 -4.09 10.45 -7.95
CA GLY A 20 -2.93 11.25 -8.40
C GLY A 20 -1.66 11.08 -7.56
N PHE A 21 -1.69 10.30 -6.47
CA PHE A 21 -0.50 10.06 -5.66
C PHE A 21 0.53 9.19 -6.38
N VAL A 22 1.79 9.55 -6.25
CA VAL A 22 2.91 8.78 -6.78
C VAL A 22 3.54 7.98 -5.65
N VAL A 23 3.47 6.65 -5.75
CA VAL A 23 3.99 5.70 -4.77
C VAL A 23 4.89 4.68 -5.44
N ASN A 24 5.70 3.98 -4.65
CA ASN A 24 6.46 2.86 -5.19
C ASN A 24 5.52 1.71 -5.62
N ALA A 25 5.80 1.12 -6.77
CA ALA A 25 4.94 0.08 -7.34
C ALA A 25 4.87 -1.20 -6.48
N ASP A 26 5.98 -1.60 -5.86
CA ASP A 26 6.06 -2.78 -4.98
C ASP A 26 5.32 -2.53 -3.66
N LEU A 27 5.42 -1.30 -3.12
CA LEU A 27 4.63 -0.89 -1.94
C LEU A 27 3.12 -0.94 -2.23
N ASN A 28 2.70 -0.44 -3.40
CA ASN A 28 1.30 -0.54 -3.82
C ASN A 28 0.86 -2.00 -4.01
N GLY A 29 1.75 -2.87 -4.51
CA GLY A 29 1.52 -4.32 -4.58
C GLY A 29 1.29 -4.95 -3.21
N ALA A 30 2.20 -4.69 -2.25
CA ALA A 30 2.09 -5.18 -0.88
C ALA A 30 0.80 -4.70 -0.21
N ALA A 31 0.45 -3.42 -0.35
CA ALA A 31 -0.80 -2.87 0.20
C ALA A 31 -2.05 -3.56 -0.35
N ASN A 32 -2.08 -3.89 -1.65
CA ASN A 32 -3.19 -4.61 -2.26
C ASN A 32 -3.32 -6.05 -1.74
N ILE A 33 -2.20 -6.73 -1.47
CA ILE A 33 -2.20 -8.07 -0.87
C ILE A 33 -2.76 -7.99 0.56
N LEU A 34 -2.27 -7.05 1.37
CA LEU A 34 -2.77 -6.83 2.73
C LEU A 34 -4.29 -6.58 2.74
N ARG A 35 -4.78 -5.73 1.84
CA ARG A 35 -6.22 -5.46 1.69
C ARG A 35 -7.01 -6.74 1.34
N LYS A 36 -6.49 -7.57 0.44
CA LYS A 36 -7.14 -8.83 0.03
C LYS A 36 -7.20 -9.82 1.20
N VAL A 37 -6.13 -9.93 1.99
CA VAL A 37 -6.07 -10.84 3.15
C VAL A 37 -6.99 -10.36 4.27
N SER A 38 -6.96 -9.06 4.59
CA SER A 38 -7.87 -8.46 5.57
C SER A 38 -9.34 -8.69 5.20
N GLY A 39 -9.71 -8.45 3.94
CA GLY A 39 -11.07 -8.71 3.47
C GLY A 39 -11.46 -10.19 3.48
N ARG A 40 -10.52 -11.09 3.17
CA ARG A 40 -10.79 -12.54 3.14
C ARG A 40 -10.95 -13.15 4.53
N LEU A 41 -10.17 -12.68 5.50
CA LEU A 41 -10.15 -13.20 6.86
C LEU A 41 -11.05 -12.40 7.82
N GLY A 42 -11.58 -11.26 7.39
CA GLY A 42 -12.39 -10.37 8.24
C GLY A 42 -11.60 -9.75 9.40
N ILE A 43 -10.27 -9.72 9.31
CA ILE A 43 -9.39 -9.20 10.36
C ILE A 43 -9.01 -7.74 10.09
N SER A 44 -8.97 -6.95 11.15
CA SER A 44 -8.43 -5.59 11.09
C SER A 44 -6.91 -5.62 11.20
N LEU A 45 -6.21 -4.94 10.29
CA LEU A 45 -4.76 -4.79 10.29
C LEU A 45 -4.29 -3.47 10.92
N ASP A 46 -5.19 -2.70 11.53
CA ASP A 46 -4.91 -1.35 12.04
C ASP A 46 -3.77 -1.32 13.08
N GLN A 47 -3.72 -2.31 13.98
CA GLN A 47 -2.68 -2.37 15.01
C GLN A 47 -1.31 -2.67 14.39
N LEU A 48 -1.27 -3.56 13.41
CA LEU A 48 -0.05 -3.93 12.69
C LEU A 48 0.47 -2.75 11.87
N SER A 49 -0.41 -2.07 11.13
CA SER A 49 -0.07 -0.87 10.37
C SER A 49 0.50 0.23 11.26
N ARG A 50 -0.14 0.50 12.41
CA ARG A 50 0.36 1.49 13.39
C ARG A 50 1.73 1.11 13.92
N ARG A 51 1.93 -0.15 14.29
CA ARG A 51 3.22 -0.62 14.83
C ARG A 51 4.33 -0.55 13.78
N SER A 52 4.06 -0.93 12.53
CA SER A 52 5.02 -0.86 11.43
C SER A 52 5.49 0.58 11.19
N LEU A 53 4.57 1.55 11.13
CA LEU A 53 4.91 2.97 10.98
C LEU A 53 5.67 3.52 12.19
N ALA A 54 5.26 3.16 13.41
CA ALA A 54 5.90 3.63 14.63
C ALA A 54 7.34 3.11 14.80
N ILE A 55 7.67 1.94 14.25
CA ILE A 55 9.06 1.44 14.24
C ILE A 55 9.93 2.28 13.30
N VAL A 56 9.43 2.57 12.09
CA VAL A 56 10.18 3.36 11.09
C VAL A 56 10.41 4.79 11.58
N ALA A 57 9.42 5.43 12.21
CA ALA A 57 9.53 6.78 12.73
C ALA A 57 10.56 6.95 13.87
N ARG A 58 11.02 5.85 14.49
CA ARG A 58 12.08 5.88 15.51
C ARG A 58 13.49 5.98 14.91
N ILE A 59 13.65 5.74 13.61
CA ILE A 59 14.93 5.91 12.92
C ILE A 59 15.05 7.39 12.53
N LYS A 60 15.78 8.15 13.34
CA LYS A 60 16.10 9.55 13.05
C LYS A 60 17.12 9.58 11.91
N LEU A 61 16.72 10.07 10.74
CA LEU A 61 17.64 10.37 9.65
C LEU A 61 18.34 11.68 10.03
N ASN A 62 19.65 11.62 10.28
CA ASN A 62 20.53 12.78 10.49
C ASN A 62 20.97 13.36 9.15
#